data_AF-A0A7X7ATS7-F1
#
_entry.id   AF-A0A7X7ATS7-F1
#
_cell.length_a   1.000
_cell.length_b   1.000
_cell.length_c   1.000
_cell.angle_alpha   90.00
_cell.angle_beta   90.00
_cell.angle_gamma   90.00
#
_symmetry.space_group_name_H-M   'P 1'
#
loop_
_entity.id
_entity.type
_entity.pdbx_description
1 polymer ?
#
loop_
_entity_poly.entity_id
_entity_poly.type
_entity_poly.pdbx_seq_one_letter_code
_entity_poly.pdbx_strand_id
1 'polypeptide(L)'
;VLFNPNVDDEEFNKDFFNIIKKEIIAQTNAVKDNPNLFSSIKYSSIMYKDTPSAYSTYPTLEEIDKVTPKSLYNHYKKLFNGQYKINIVVLGEIDDSIEKIIDKKFSKMINSNEKLSFKINHKYSEKIVEKIDSLDYKQSKLYIGYRLNGLTYHEMYHVLNVYNTILGVMNDSILFNIVREKNSLCYSVGSYTSKDNPSLTIYAGINKNNYEKTKSLIIECVKNMSNKEYVEKLFDASKKTINTYLNNYYDEAYSQINYYYVNEFEDAEDIETLRKNINKVTIEEVCDLNKKISLSTIYLLKGDN
;
A
#
# COMPACT_ATOMS: atom_id res chain seq x y z
N VAL A 1 -20.63 -20.56 12.38
CA VAL A 1 -19.63 -20.98 11.37
C VAL A 1 -18.20 -20.75 11.87
N LEU A 2 -17.84 -19.54 12.35
CA LEU A 2 -16.46 -19.25 12.82
C LEU A 2 -15.90 -20.26 13.82
N PHE A 3 -16.66 -20.63 14.86
CA PHE A 3 -16.26 -21.61 15.90
C PHE A 3 -16.70 -23.06 15.62
N ASN A 4 -17.32 -23.29 14.45
CA ASN A 4 -17.75 -24.62 14.03
C ASN A 4 -17.36 -24.79 12.55
N PRO A 5 -16.05 -24.82 12.24
CA PRO A 5 -15.56 -25.01 10.89
C PRO A 5 -15.93 -26.41 10.39
N ASN A 6 -15.90 -26.60 9.06
CA ASN A 6 -16.12 -27.92 8.45
C ASN A 6 -14.86 -28.79 8.62
N VAL A 7 -14.80 -29.54 9.72
CA VAL A 7 -13.63 -30.32 10.13
C VAL A 7 -14.02 -31.73 10.55
N ASP A 8 -13.23 -32.71 10.13
CA ASP A 8 -13.33 -34.12 10.51
C ASP A 8 -11.94 -34.55 11.01
N ASP A 9 -11.88 -35.27 12.13
CA ASP A 9 -10.62 -35.76 12.73
C ASP A 9 -9.52 -34.68 12.89
N GLU A 10 -9.93 -33.50 13.36
CA GLU A 10 -9.05 -32.32 13.52
C GLU A 10 -8.31 -31.92 12.23
N GLU A 11 -8.95 -32.10 11.08
CA GLU A 11 -8.48 -31.63 9.77
C GLU A 11 -9.65 -30.92 9.07
N PHE A 12 -9.37 -29.92 8.24
CA PHE A 12 -10.41 -29.40 7.35
C PHE A 12 -10.88 -30.49 6.38
N ASN A 13 -12.16 -30.47 6.01
CA ASN A 13 -12.69 -31.40 5.02
C ASN A 13 -11.84 -31.38 3.73
N LYS A 14 -11.35 -32.55 3.32
CA LYS A 14 -10.35 -32.71 2.24
C LYS A 14 -10.88 -32.30 0.89
N ASP A 15 -12.16 -32.57 0.59
CA ASP A 15 -12.75 -32.25 -0.70
C ASP A 15 -12.86 -30.74 -0.89
N PHE A 16 -13.40 -30.03 0.10
CA PHE A 16 -13.46 -28.57 0.09
C PHE A 16 -12.06 -27.94 0.08
N PHE A 17 -11.13 -28.47 0.89
CA PHE A 17 -9.75 -28.00 0.89
C PHE A 17 -9.11 -28.11 -0.50
N ASN A 18 -9.27 -29.24 -1.19
CA ASN A 18 -8.70 -29.47 -2.51
C ASN A 18 -9.33 -28.57 -3.59
N ILE A 19 -10.62 -28.25 -3.48
CA ILE A 19 -11.29 -27.29 -4.38
C ILE A 19 -10.66 -25.91 -4.21
N ILE A 20 -10.56 -25.41 -2.98
CA ILE A 20 -9.98 -24.09 -2.70
C ILE A 20 -8.48 -24.06 -3.06
N LYS A 21 -7.73 -25.13 -2.78
CA LYS A 21 -6.30 -25.23 -3.16
C LYS A 21 -6.13 -25.10 -4.68
N LYS A 22 -6.98 -25.78 -5.48
CA LYS A 22 -6.97 -25.65 -6.94
C LYS A 22 -7.29 -24.22 -7.40
N GLU A 23 -8.24 -23.56 -6.75
CA GLU A 23 -8.58 -22.17 -7.04
C GLU A 23 -7.40 -21.23 -6.77
N ILE A 24 -6.74 -21.35 -5.61
CA ILE A 24 -5.57 -20.54 -5.25
C ILE A 24 -4.41 -20.79 -6.24
N ILE A 25 -4.19 -22.04 -6.68
CA ILE A 25 -3.21 -22.37 -7.72
C ILE A 25 -3.55 -21.66 -9.04
N ALA A 26 -4.82 -21.69 -9.46
CA ALA A 26 -5.28 -21.01 -10.66
C ALA A 26 -5.08 -19.49 -10.56
N GLN A 27 -5.45 -18.87 -9.44
CA GLN A 27 -5.25 -17.44 -9.18
C GLN A 27 -3.75 -17.08 -9.19
N THR A 28 -2.90 -17.89 -8.56
CA THR A 28 -1.44 -17.71 -8.52
C THR A 28 -0.85 -17.77 -9.94
N ASN A 29 -1.27 -18.73 -10.75
CA ASN A 29 -0.81 -18.84 -12.13
C ASN A 29 -1.31 -17.67 -13.00
N ALA A 30 -2.50 -17.15 -12.73
CA ALA A 30 -3.11 -16.03 -13.45
C ALA A 30 -2.48 -14.67 -13.10
N VAL A 31 -1.61 -14.58 -12.07
CA VAL A 31 -0.88 -13.33 -11.75
C VAL A 31 -0.12 -12.82 -12.97
N LYS A 32 0.51 -13.71 -13.73
CA LYS A 32 1.24 -13.37 -14.96
C LYS A 32 0.33 -12.94 -16.11
N ASP A 33 -0.99 -13.05 -16.00
CA ASP A 33 -1.92 -12.59 -17.04
C ASP A 33 -2.34 -11.13 -16.76
N ASN A 34 -2.06 -10.62 -15.56
CA ASN A 34 -2.29 -9.24 -15.16
C ASN A 34 -0.95 -8.47 -15.02
N PRO A 35 -0.56 -7.68 -16.04
CA PRO A 35 0.73 -6.99 -16.01
C PRO A 35 0.86 -5.97 -14.87
N ASN A 36 -0.24 -5.35 -14.42
CA ASN A 36 -0.20 -4.42 -13.28
C ASN A 36 0.14 -5.15 -11.98
N LEU A 37 -0.54 -6.28 -11.74
CA LEU A 37 -0.33 -7.10 -10.54
C LEU A 37 1.05 -7.77 -10.56
N PHE A 38 1.46 -8.37 -11.67
CA PHE A 38 2.78 -9.00 -11.79
C PHE A 38 3.89 -7.97 -11.58
N SER A 39 3.80 -6.80 -12.21
CA SER A 39 4.80 -5.75 -12.06
C SER A 39 4.86 -5.17 -10.65
N SER A 40 3.72 -4.97 -9.98
CA SER A 40 3.70 -4.47 -8.60
C SER A 40 4.31 -5.47 -7.61
N ILE A 41 4.06 -6.77 -7.78
CA ILE A 41 4.68 -7.83 -6.98
C ILE A 41 6.20 -7.85 -7.19
N LYS A 42 6.66 -7.84 -8.45
CA LYS A 42 8.09 -7.84 -8.76
C LYS A 42 8.79 -6.59 -8.22
N TYR A 43 8.19 -5.41 -8.43
CA TYR A 43 8.68 -4.16 -7.88
C TYR A 43 8.79 -4.23 -6.35
N SER A 44 7.74 -4.67 -5.66
CA SER A 44 7.71 -4.78 -4.19
C SER A 44 8.79 -5.72 -3.66
N SER A 45 9.02 -6.86 -4.33
CA SER A 45 10.06 -7.82 -3.96
C SER A 45 11.49 -7.24 -4.02
N ILE A 46 11.69 -6.21 -4.85
CA ILE A 46 12.97 -5.53 -5.03
C ILE A 46 13.07 -4.33 -4.09
N MET A 47 12.07 -3.44 -4.12
CA MET A 47 12.05 -2.20 -3.35
C MET A 47 12.01 -2.46 -1.85
N TYR A 48 11.31 -3.51 -1.42
CA TYR A 48 11.08 -3.82 0.00
C TYR A 48 11.80 -5.08 0.46
N LYS A 49 12.87 -5.46 -0.26
CA LYS A 49 13.66 -6.66 0.02
C LYS A 49 14.01 -6.73 1.51
N ASP A 50 13.97 -7.94 2.06
CA ASP A 50 14.27 -8.25 3.47
C ASP A 50 13.24 -7.67 4.47
N THR A 51 12.06 -7.26 3.99
CA THR A 51 10.92 -6.88 4.84
C THR A 51 9.65 -7.66 4.50
N PRO A 52 8.65 -7.68 5.41
CA PRO A 52 7.35 -8.28 5.14
C PRO A 52 6.66 -7.71 3.88
N SER A 53 6.92 -6.45 3.52
CA SER A 53 6.32 -5.83 2.32
C SER A 53 6.91 -6.32 0.99
N ALA A 54 8.00 -7.09 1.00
CA ALA A 54 8.50 -7.76 -0.20
C ALA A 54 7.64 -8.97 -0.59
N TYR A 55 6.89 -9.54 0.36
CA TYR A 55 6.09 -10.73 0.11
C TYR A 55 4.78 -10.39 -0.58
N SER A 56 4.42 -11.24 -1.54
CA SER A 56 3.15 -11.18 -2.23
C SER A 56 2.05 -11.81 -1.39
N THR A 57 0.84 -11.28 -1.46
CA THR A 57 -0.36 -11.95 -0.92
C THR A 57 -0.73 -13.19 -1.72
N TYR A 58 -0.29 -13.27 -2.98
CA TYR A 58 -0.33 -14.49 -3.79
C TYR A 58 0.86 -15.37 -3.43
N PRO A 59 0.63 -16.58 -2.89
CA PRO A 59 1.71 -17.50 -2.53
C PRO A 59 2.38 -18.09 -3.77
N THR A 60 3.57 -18.62 -3.59
CA THR A 60 4.21 -19.48 -4.59
C THR A 60 3.58 -20.87 -4.63
N LEU A 61 3.71 -21.58 -5.75
CA LEU A 61 3.24 -22.98 -5.85
C LEU A 61 3.89 -23.87 -4.78
N GLU A 62 5.17 -23.64 -4.46
CA GLU A 62 5.88 -24.36 -3.41
C GLU A 62 5.28 -24.11 -2.01
N GLU A 63 4.88 -22.86 -1.71
CA GLU A 63 4.20 -22.53 -0.46
C GLU A 63 2.82 -23.18 -0.38
N ILE A 64 2.06 -23.19 -1.48
CA ILE A 64 0.75 -23.85 -1.56
C ILE A 64 0.88 -25.36 -1.32
N ASP A 65 1.91 -25.99 -1.90
CA ASP A 65 2.12 -27.44 -1.78
C ASP A 65 2.38 -27.89 -0.34
N LYS A 66 3.04 -27.04 0.47
CA LYS A 66 3.32 -27.29 1.89
C LYS A 66 2.07 -27.23 2.78
N VAL A 67 0.98 -26.59 2.32
CA VAL A 67 -0.26 -26.49 3.10
C VAL A 67 -1.09 -27.78 2.95
N THR A 68 -1.47 -28.33 4.10
CA THR A 68 -2.33 -29.51 4.25
C THR A 68 -3.60 -29.16 5.05
N PRO A 69 -4.66 -29.99 4.96
CA PRO A 69 -5.86 -29.80 5.79
C PRO A 69 -5.56 -29.74 7.30
N LYS A 70 -4.64 -30.59 7.78
CA LYS A 70 -4.18 -30.62 9.17
C LYS A 70 -3.43 -29.36 9.56
N SER A 71 -2.46 -28.94 8.74
CA SER A 71 -1.65 -27.76 9.05
C SER A 71 -2.50 -26.49 9.06
N LEU A 72 -3.46 -26.38 8.13
CA LEU A 72 -4.39 -25.25 8.08
C LEU A 72 -5.32 -25.24 9.30
N TYR A 73 -5.84 -26.40 9.72
CA TYR A 73 -6.66 -26.50 10.93
C TYR A 73 -5.88 -26.13 12.20
N ASN A 74 -4.64 -26.62 12.30
CA ASN A 74 -3.75 -26.25 13.40
C ASN A 74 -3.46 -24.75 13.41
N HIS A 75 -3.34 -24.10 12.25
CA HIS A 75 -3.22 -22.65 12.17
C HIS A 75 -4.51 -21.92 12.57
N TYR A 76 -5.67 -22.39 12.10
CA TYR A 76 -6.98 -21.88 12.51
C TYR A 76 -7.17 -21.90 14.04
N LYS A 77 -6.76 -22.98 14.73
CA LYS A 77 -6.83 -23.06 16.19
C LYS A 77 -6.03 -21.97 16.91
N LYS A 78 -4.96 -21.46 16.27
CA LYS A 78 -4.15 -20.38 16.84
C LYS A 78 -4.87 -19.04 16.84
N LEU A 79 -5.81 -18.81 15.92
CA LEU A 79 -6.56 -17.55 15.86
C LEU A 79 -7.26 -17.24 17.19
N PHE A 80 -7.76 -18.26 17.89
CA PHE A 80 -8.60 -18.07 19.08
C PHE A 80 -7.92 -18.45 20.41
N ASN A 81 -6.62 -18.77 20.41
CA ASN A 81 -5.91 -19.26 21.58
C ASN A 81 -4.98 -18.22 22.25
N GLY A 82 -5.15 -16.94 21.94
CA GLY A 82 -4.36 -15.84 22.49
C GLY A 82 -3.09 -15.51 21.72
N GLN A 83 -2.80 -16.18 20.60
CA GLN A 83 -1.66 -15.83 19.75
C GLN A 83 -1.91 -14.61 18.86
N TYR A 84 -3.16 -14.35 18.51
CA TYR A 84 -3.54 -13.25 17.63
C TYR A 84 -4.43 -12.25 18.34
N LYS A 85 -4.30 -11.00 17.93
CA LYS A 85 -5.22 -9.94 18.33
C LYS A 85 -6.45 -9.97 17.44
N ILE A 86 -7.62 -9.97 18.05
CA ILE A 86 -8.92 -9.97 17.39
C ILE A 86 -9.71 -8.77 17.90
N ASN A 87 -10.06 -7.88 16.98
CA ASN A 87 -10.91 -6.72 17.23
C ASN A 87 -12.25 -6.93 16.52
N ILE A 88 -13.35 -6.71 17.23
CA ILE A 88 -14.71 -6.70 16.68
C ILE A 88 -15.17 -5.26 16.69
N VAL A 89 -15.35 -4.68 15.50
CA VAL A 89 -15.80 -3.30 15.34
C VAL A 89 -17.21 -3.32 14.79
N VAL A 90 -18.13 -2.65 15.50
CA VAL A 90 -19.50 -2.44 15.06
C VAL A 90 -19.71 -0.95 14.90
N LEU A 91 -20.33 -0.56 13.80
CA LEU A 91 -20.67 0.83 13.50
C LEU A 91 -22.15 0.90 13.13
N GLY A 92 -22.88 1.78 13.79
CA GLY A 92 -24.31 2.00 13.58
C GLY A 92 -25.02 2.39 14.87
N GLU A 93 -26.33 2.19 14.91
CA GLU A 93 -27.13 2.29 16.14
C GLU A 93 -26.85 1.05 16.99
N ILE A 94 -26.16 1.26 18.12
CA ILE A 94 -25.75 0.18 19.02
C ILE A 94 -26.53 0.31 20.32
N ASP A 95 -27.09 -0.81 20.77
CA ASP A 95 -27.70 -0.97 22.08
C ASP A 95 -27.08 -2.16 22.83
N ASP A 96 -27.44 -2.30 24.12
CA ASP A 96 -26.97 -3.38 25.00
C ASP A 96 -27.21 -4.79 24.44
N SER A 97 -28.16 -4.97 23.51
CA SER A 97 -28.44 -6.28 22.94
C SER A 97 -27.32 -6.75 22.03
N ILE A 98 -26.67 -5.84 21.30
CA ILE A 98 -25.54 -6.15 20.42
C ILE A 98 -24.32 -6.59 21.24
N GLU A 99 -23.99 -5.84 22.30
CA GLU A 99 -22.91 -6.19 23.21
C GLU A 99 -23.11 -7.58 23.81
N LYS A 100 -24.32 -7.87 24.31
CA LYS A 100 -24.68 -9.21 24.84
C LYS A 100 -24.53 -10.31 23.81
N ILE A 101 -24.83 -10.06 22.54
CA ILE A 101 -24.63 -11.03 21.46
C ILE A 101 -23.14 -11.29 21.24
N ILE A 102 -22.33 -10.22 21.18
CA ILE A 102 -20.88 -10.32 20.99
C ILE A 102 -20.27 -11.09 22.16
N ASP A 103 -20.53 -10.69 23.39
CA ASP A 103 -20.03 -11.35 24.60
C ASP A 103 -20.40 -12.82 24.62
N LYS A 104 -21.67 -13.15 24.35
CA LYS A 104 -22.14 -14.53 24.32
C LYS A 104 -21.43 -15.34 23.25
N LYS A 105 -21.30 -14.81 22.03
CA LYS A 105 -20.74 -15.54 20.87
C LYS A 105 -19.23 -15.68 20.94
N PHE A 106 -18.53 -14.71 21.51
CA PHE A 106 -17.06 -14.64 21.54
C PHE A 106 -16.47 -14.89 22.93
N SER A 107 -17.28 -15.23 23.94
CA SER A 107 -16.87 -15.54 25.32
C SER A 107 -15.72 -16.54 25.50
N LYS A 108 -15.51 -17.44 24.54
CA LYS A 108 -14.46 -18.46 24.58
C LYS A 108 -13.16 -18.06 23.86
N MET A 109 -13.15 -16.88 23.24
CA MET A 109 -12.00 -16.38 22.50
C MET A 109 -10.96 -15.84 23.47
N ILE A 110 -9.72 -16.29 23.32
CA ILE A 110 -8.59 -15.70 24.03
C ILE A 110 -7.93 -14.71 23.08
N ASN A 111 -7.97 -13.43 23.46
CA ASN A 111 -7.37 -12.34 22.68
C ASN A 111 -5.92 -12.11 23.12
N SER A 112 -5.03 -11.80 22.17
CA SER A 112 -3.73 -11.25 22.51
C SER A 112 -3.85 -9.78 22.93
N ASN A 113 -3.18 -9.41 24.01
CA ASN A 113 -3.04 -8.01 24.46
C ASN A 113 -1.75 -7.35 23.94
N GLU A 114 -1.02 -8.01 23.05
CA GLU A 114 0.20 -7.46 22.48
C GLU A 114 -0.11 -6.22 21.62
N LYS A 115 0.62 -5.12 21.85
CA LYS A 115 0.56 -3.94 20.97
C LYS A 115 1.26 -4.29 19.67
N LEU A 116 0.49 -4.33 18.58
CA LEU A 116 1.02 -4.53 17.25
C LEU A 116 1.58 -3.20 16.71
N SER A 117 2.53 -3.27 15.79
CA SER A 117 3.00 -2.10 15.05
C SER A 117 3.17 -2.45 13.59
N PHE A 118 2.67 -1.59 12.70
CA PHE A 118 2.94 -1.72 11.27
C PHE A 118 4.28 -1.14 10.85
N LYS A 119 4.99 -0.44 11.75
CA LYS A 119 6.25 0.21 11.40
C LYS A 119 7.33 -0.82 11.13
N ILE A 120 7.76 -0.89 9.88
CA ILE A 120 8.85 -1.75 9.43
C ILE A 120 10.15 -0.97 9.52
N ASN A 121 11.09 -1.48 10.31
CA ASN A 121 12.46 -0.96 10.32
C ASN A 121 13.23 -1.46 9.10
N HIS A 122 13.01 -0.82 7.96
CA HIS A 122 13.68 -1.19 6.72
C HIS A 122 14.99 -0.42 6.56
N LYS A 123 16.10 -1.16 6.48
CA LYS A 123 17.41 -0.63 6.09
C LYS A 123 17.57 -0.70 4.58
N TYR A 124 17.08 0.32 3.89
CA TYR A 124 17.29 0.45 2.45
C TYR A 124 18.78 0.45 2.09
N SER A 125 19.13 -0.25 1.01
CA SER A 125 20.45 -0.13 0.39
C SER A 125 20.65 1.27 -0.19
N GLU A 126 21.84 1.83 -0.07
CA GLU A 126 22.19 3.09 -0.73
C GLU A 126 22.34 2.94 -2.25
N LYS A 127 22.73 1.74 -2.70
CA LYS A 127 22.87 1.42 -4.13
C LYS A 127 21.52 1.44 -4.83
N ILE A 128 21.44 2.17 -5.94
CA ILE A 128 20.28 2.16 -6.83
C ILE A 128 20.23 0.81 -7.55
N VAL A 129 19.07 0.16 -7.51
CA VAL A 129 18.81 -1.09 -8.22
C VAL A 129 17.94 -0.79 -9.44
N GLU A 130 18.41 -1.13 -10.63
CA GLU A 130 17.62 -1.10 -11.87
C GLU A 130 17.41 -2.52 -12.37
N LYS A 131 16.16 -2.90 -12.63
CA LYS A 131 15.80 -4.22 -13.15
C LYS A 131 14.77 -4.12 -14.26
N ILE A 132 15.00 -4.89 -15.32
CA ILE A 132 14.11 -5.01 -16.46
C ILE A 132 13.72 -6.48 -16.62
N ASP A 133 12.43 -6.76 -16.51
CA ASP A 133 11.86 -8.05 -16.89
C ASP A 133 11.04 -7.85 -18.18
N SER A 134 10.86 -8.93 -18.94
CA SER A 134 10.22 -8.92 -20.26
C SER A 134 9.08 -9.92 -20.30
N LEU A 135 7.90 -9.48 -20.72
CA LEU A 135 6.72 -10.33 -20.89
C LEU A 135 5.87 -9.86 -22.07
N ASP A 136 5.09 -10.78 -22.61
CA ASP A 136 4.32 -10.57 -23.83
C ASP A 136 3.08 -9.69 -23.62
N TYR A 137 3.29 -8.40 -23.42
CA TYR A 137 2.24 -7.40 -23.25
C TYR A 137 2.42 -6.21 -24.19
N LYS A 138 1.31 -5.54 -24.51
CA LYS A 138 1.31 -4.33 -25.35
C LYS A 138 1.91 -3.10 -24.66
N GLN A 139 1.77 -2.99 -23.34
CA GLN A 139 2.18 -1.82 -22.57
C GLN A 139 3.22 -2.22 -21.53
N SER A 140 4.30 -1.44 -21.46
CA SER A 140 5.31 -1.60 -20.41
C SER A 140 4.87 -0.93 -19.11
N LYS A 141 5.24 -1.50 -17.97
CA LYS A 141 4.95 -0.97 -16.64
C LYS A 141 6.25 -0.51 -15.98
N LEU A 142 6.36 0.77 -15.70
CA LEU A 142 7.50 1.38 -15.04
C LEU A 142 7.14 1.72 -13.60
N TYR A 143 8.02 1.36 -12.67
CA TYR A 143 8.00 1.78 -11.28
C TYR A 143 9.34 2.40 -10.91
N ILE A 144 9.29 3.56 -10.24
CA ILE A 144 10.46 4.24 -9.70
C ILE A 144 10.22 4.48 -8.22
N GLY A 145 10.99 3.78 -7.39
CA GLY A 145 10.94 3.82 -5.94
C GLY A 145 12.00 4.72 -5.34
N TYR A 146 11.57 5.53 -4.38
CA TYR A 146 12.40 6.38 -3.56
C TYR A 146 12.26 5.97 -2.10
N ARG A 147 13.39 5.91 -1.39
CA ARG A 147 13.41 5.74 0.07
C ARG A 147 13.24 7.10 0.75
N LEU A 148 12.55 7.11 1.89
CA LEU A 148 12.32 8.31 2.70
C LEU A 148 13.26 8.27 3.91
N ASN A 149 14.23 9.18 3.95
CA ASN A 149 15.33 9.14 4.89
C ASN A 149 15.03 9.93 6.17
N GLY A 150 14.62 9.25 7.24
CA GLY A 150 14.52 9.85 8.57
C GLY A 150 13.54 11.03 8.66
N LEU A 151 12.37 10.88 8.04
CA LEU A 151 11.29 11.85 8.19
C LEU A 151 10.84 11.93 9.65
N THR A 152 10.65 13.16 10.14
CA THR A 152 9.95 13.43 11.39
C THR A 152 8.47 13.02 11.26
N TYR A 153 7.77 12.94 12.40
CA TYR A 153 6.33 12.69 12.38
C TYR A 153 5.59 13.73 11.54
N HIS A 154 5.87 15.03 11.71
CA HIS A 154 5.23 16.07 10.92
C HIS A 154 5.51 15.91 9.42
N GLU A 155 6.75 15.61 9.04
CA GLU A 155 7.10 15.40 7.63
C GLU A 155 6.40 14.17 7.03
N MET A 156 6.33 13.05 7.76
CA MET A 156 5.70 11.81 7.28
C MET A 156 4.18 11.92 7.16
N TYR A 157 3.50 12.50 8.15
CA TYR A 157 2.03 12.49 8.22
C TYR A 157 1.38 13.74 7.62
N HIS A 158 2.12 14.85 7.44
CA HIS A 158 1.54 16.10 6.93
C HIS A 158 2.22 16.55 5.63
N VAL A 159 3.53 16.80 5.68
CA VAL A 159 4.26 17.40 4.55
C VAL A 159 4.28 16.45 3.36
N LEU A 160 4.52 15.16 3.58
CA LEU A 160 4.56 14.13 2.54
C LEU A 160 3.21 13.97 1.83
N ASN A 161 2.08 14.17 2.51
CA ASN A 161 0.76 14.14 1.90
C ASN A 161 0.56 15.29 0.89
N VAL A 162 0.97 16.50 1.27
CA VAL A 162 0.95 17.67 0.37
C VAL A 162 1.92 17.47 -0.79
N TYR A 163 3.15 17.03 -0.50
CA TYR A 163 4.18 16.72 -1.49
C TYR A 163 3.69 15.70 -2.53
N ASN A 164 3.19 14.55 -2.08
CA ASN A 164 2.73 13.48 -2.97
C ASN A 164 1.53 13.94 -3.81
N THR A 165 0.63 14.72 -3.21
CA THR A 165 -0.54 15.26 -3.92
C THR A 165 -0.15 16.16 -5.10
N ILE A 166 0.81 17.07 -4.87
CA ILE A 166 1.38 17.95 -5.91
C ILE A 166 2.13 17.13 -6.98
N LEU A 167 2.91 16.14 -6.54
CA LEU A 167 3.77 15.36 -7.43
C LEU A 167 2.95 14.48 -8.39
N GLY A 168 1.97 13.71 -7.89
CA GLY A 168 1.37 12.64 -8.70
C GLY A 168 0.00 12.10 -8.32
N VAL A 169 -0.73 12.69 -7.36
CA VAL A 169 -2.10 12.23 -7.04
C VAL A 169 -3.15 12.93 -7.90
N MET A 170 -3.01 14.24 -8.10
CA MET A 170 -4.02 15.03 -8.82
C MET A 170 -3.94 14.83 -10.34
N ASN A 171 -5.07 15.03 -11.03
CA ASN A 171 -5.13 15.01 -12.50
C ASN A 171 -4.49 16.24 -13.18
N ASP A 172 -4.00 17.19 -12.38
CA ASP A 172 -3.17 18.32 -12.78
C ASP A 172 -1.82 18.33 -12.02
N SER A 173 -1.45 17.20 -11.42
CA SER A 173 -0.16 17.03 -10.75
C SER A 173 1.02 17.22 -11.71
N ILE A 174 2.22 17.42 -11.15
CA ILE A 174 3.45 17.64 -11.93
C ILE A 174 3.70 16.47 -12.89
N LEU A 175 3.62 15.23 -12.39
CA LEU A 175 3.84 14.04 -13.21
C LEU A 175 2.83 13.94 -14.34
N PHE A 176 1.54 14.18 -14.03
CA PHE A 176 0.48 14.15 -15.03
C PHE A 176 0.74 15.19 -16.13
N ASN A 177 0.95 16.45 -15.75
CA ASN A 177 1.15 17.53 -16.70
C ASN A 177 2.42 17.37 -17.54
N ILE A 178 3.56 16.99 -16.94
CA ILE A 178 4.84 16.95 -17.64
C ILE A 178 5.00 15.67 -18.46
N VAL A 179 4.71 14.51 -17.87
CA VAL A 179 5.02 13.21 -18.49
C VAL A 179 3.88 12.77 -19.42
N ARG A 180 2.62 12.95 -19.00
CA ARG A 180 1.45 12.54 -19.78
C ARG A 180 1.01 13.61 -20.77
N GLU A 181 0.66 14.81 -20.30
CA GLU A 181 0.03 15.82 -21.17
C GLU A 181 1.03 16.48 -22.13
N LYS A 182 2.14 17.02 -21.61
CA LYS A 182 3.10 17.77 -22.45
C LYS A 182 3.96 16.90 -23.36
N ASN A 183 4.32 15.69 -22.92
CA ASN A 183 5.26 14.84 -23.66
C ASN A 183 4.62 13.57 -24.26
N SER A 184 3.35 13.27 -23.94
CA SER A 184 2.61 12.10 -24.47
C SER A 184 3.35 10.76 -24.30
N LEU A 185 4.09 10.59 -23.20
CA LEU A 185 4.97 9.43 -23.02
C LEU A 185 4.30 8.23 -22.36
N CYS A 186 3.28 8.49 -21.55
CA CYS A 186 2.59 7.50 -20.76
C CYS A 186 1.07 7.60 -20.95
N TYR A 187 0.40 6.46 -20.81
CA TYR A 187 -1.07 6.37 -20.78
C TYR A 187 -1.61 6.63 -19.37
N SER A 188 -0.82 6.27 -18.36
CA SER A 188 -1.07 6.53 -16.95
C SER A 188 0.24 6.86 -16.25
N VAL A 189 0.19 7.77 -15.29
CA VAL A 189 1.28 8.09 -14.38
C VAL A 189 0.69 8.56 -13.06
N GLY A 190 1.32 8.22 -11.95
CA GLY A 190 0.91 8.69 -10.63
C GLY A 190 1.90 8.28 -9.56
N SER A 191 1.61 8.68 -8.32
CA SER A 191 2.47 8.36 -7.18
C SER A 191 1.69 8.01 -5.92
N TYR A 192 2.30 7.15 -5.11
CA TYR A 192 1.79 6.78 -3.79
C TYR A 192 2.95 6.65 -2.81
N THR A 193 2.66 6.79 -1.53
CA THR A 193 3.63 6.67 -0.44
C THR A 193 3.26 5.52 0.47
N SER A 194 4.25 4.98 1.17
CA SER A 194 4.05 4.06 2.30
C SER A 194 4.72 4.63 3.53
N LYS A 195 3.98 4.68 4.65
CA LYS A 195 4.49 5.08 5.96
C LYS A 195 5.09 3.91 6.74
N ASP A 196 4.49 2.73 6.57
CA ASP A 196 4.86 1.50 7.27
C ASP A 196 6.21 0.99 6.78
N ASN A 197 6.46 1.10 5.48
CA ASN A 197 7.76 0.91 4.86
C ASN A 197 8.13 2.21 4.11
N PRO A 198 8.72 3.20 4.81
CA PRO A 198 8.91 4.59 4.35
C PRO A 198 9.42 4.73 2.90
N SER A 199 8.48 4.93 1.98
CA SER A 199 8.76 5.01 0.55
C SER A 199 7.85 5.98 -0.19
N LEU A 200 8.36 6.48 -1.32
CA LEU A 200 7.58 7.11 -2.37
C LEU A 200 7.74 6.28 -3.64
N THR A 201 6.64 5.86 -4.25
CA THR A 201 6.62 5.12 -5.50
C THR A 201 5.93 5.91 -6.57
N ILE A 202 6.58 6.02 -7.73
CA ILE A 202 5.99 6.56 -8.95
C ILE A 202 5.77 5.40 -9.90
N TYR A 203 4.57 5.28 -10.47
CA TYR A 203 4.26 4.29 -11.49
C TYR A 203 3.89 4.96 -12.80
N ALA A 204 4.19 4.31 -13.92
CA ALA A 204 3.78 4.76 -15.24
C ALA A 204 3.50 3.58 -16.19
N GLY A 205 2.43 3.67 -16.96
CA GLY A 205 2.17 2.78 -18.09
C GLY A 205 2.67 3.43 -19.38
N ILE A 206 3.64 2.82 -20.06
CA ILE A 206 4.36 3.45 -21.19
C ILE A 206 4.49 2.53 -22.40
N ASN A 207 4.82 3.11 -23.57
CA ASN A 207 5.39 2.35 -24.68
C ASN A 207 6.86 2.00 -24.36
N LYS A 208 7.31 0.80 -24.74
CA LYS A 208 8.68 0.33 -24.49
C LYS A 208 9.76 1.28 -25.03
N ASN A 209 9.50 1.92 -26.17
CA ASN A 209 10.42 2.86 -26.80
C ASN A 209 10.57 4.19 -26.03
N ASN A 210 9.62 4.51 -25.16
CA ASN A 210 9.63 5.74 -24.36
C ASN A 210 10.35 5.57 -23.01
N TYR A 211 10.89 4.39 -22.70
CA TYR A 211 11.42 4.07 -21.37
C TYR A 211 12.44 5.10 -20.85
N GLU A 212 13.54 5.30 -21.57
CA GLU A 212 14.63 6.17 -21.11
C GLU A 212 14.18 7.62 -20.93
N LYS A 213 13.36 8.14 -21.86
CA LYS A 213 12.81 9.49 -21.78
C LYS A 213 11.85 9.64 -20.61
N THR A 214 10.96 8.66 -20.39
CA THR A 214 10.01 8.68 -19.27
C THR A 214 10.74 8.60 -17.93
N LYS A 215 11.70 7.66 -17.78
CA LYS A 215 12.54 7.52 -16.59
C LYS A 215 13.22 8.84 -16.24
N SER A 216 13.88 9.45 -17.23
CA SER A 216 14.60 10.71 -17.04
C SER A 216 13.69 11.86 -16.60
N LEU A 217 12.54 12.03 -17.27
CA LEU A 217 11.57 13.07 -16.92
C LEU A 217 10.92 12.86 -15.55
N ILE A 218 10.62 11.63 -15.15
CA ILE A 218 10.10 11.35 -13.80
C ILE A 218 11.13 11.75 -12.74
N ILE A 219 12.40 11.39 -12.93
CA ILE A 219 13.49 11.77 -12.02
C ILE A 219 13.63 13.29 -11.96
N GLU A 220 13.49 13.98 -13.09
CA GLU A 220 13.49 15.44 -13.15
C GLU A 220 12.30 16.05 -12.41
N CYS A 221 11.09 15.48 -12.55
CA CYS A 221 9.90 15.94 -11.83
C CYS A 221 10.09 15.87 -10.32
N VAL A 222 10.68 14.79 -9.80
CA VAL A 222 11.02 14.67 -8.37
C VAL A 222 12.06 15.70 -7.96
N LYS A 223 13.10 15.93 -8.77
CA LYS A 223 14.07 17.02 -8.52
C LYS A 223 13.40 18.39 -8.49
N ASN A 224 12.46 18.66 -9.40
CA ASN A 224 11.76 19.94 -9.49
C ASN A 224 10.85 20.22 -8.29
N MET A 225 10.55 19.24 -7.43
CA MET A 225 9.84 19.49 -6.17
C MET A 225 10.62 20.37 -5.19
N SER A 226 11.95 20.51 -5.34
CA SER A 226 12.71 21.51 -4.58
C SER A 226 12.58 22.94 -5.14
N ASN A 227 11.96 23.12 -6.31
CA ASN A 227 11.73 24.44 -6.90
C ASN A 227 10.38 24.99 -6.45
N LYS A 228 10.44 26.12 -5.74
CA LYS A 228 9.27 26.81 -5.19
C LYS A 228 8.18 27.11 -6.22
N GLU A 229 8.56 27.51 -7.43
CA GLU A 229 7.62 27.90 -8.48
C GLU A 229 6.73 26.73 -8.94
N TYR A 230 7.28 25.51 -8.95
CA TYR A 230 6.52 24.31 -9.30
C TYR A 230 5.52 23.95 -8.19
N VAL A 231 5.94 24.05 -6.94
CA VAL A 231 5.11 23.73 -5.77
C VAL A 231 4.00 24.76 -5.59
N GLU A 232 4.31 26.06 -5.66
CA GLU A 232 3.37 27.17 -5.48
C GLU A 232 2.15 27.06 -6.40
N LYS A 233 2.34 26.71 -7.67
CA LYS A 233 1.26 26.61 -8.66
C LYS A 233 0.17 25.61 -8.30
N LEU A 234 0.51 24.56 -7.56
CA LEU A 234 -0.38 23.45 -7.24
C LEU A 234 -0.71 23.35 -5.75
N PHE A 235 -0.11 24.21 -4.92
CA PHE A 235 -0.15 24.09 -3.47
C PHE A 235 -1.59 24.17 -2.91
N ASP A 236 -2.33 25.23 -3.25
CA ASP A 236 -3.70 25.39 -2.76
C ASP A 236 -4.65 24.32 -3.30
N ALA A 237 -4.47 23.92 -4.56
CA ALA A 237 -5.23 22.83 -5.17
C ALA A 237 -4.97 21.50 -4.45
N SER A 238 -3.72 21.24 -4.04
CA SER A 238 -3.36 20.04 -3.31
C SER A 238 -4.00 19.98 -1.93
N LYS A 239 -4.01 21.09 -1.18
CA LYS A 239 -4.70 21.15 0.12
C LYS A 239 -6.20 20.97 -0.02
N LYS A 240 -6.83 21.59 -1.03
CA LYS A 240 -8.26 21.38 -1.33
C LYS A 240 -8.55 19.91 -1.64
N THR A 241 -7.73 19.29 -2.47
CA THR A 241 -7.86 17.87 -2.83
C THR A 241 -7.76 16.97 -1.61
N ILE A 242 -6.74 17.15 -0.77
CA ILE A 242 -6.59 16.39 0.47
C ILE A 242 -7.80 16.61 1.38
N ASN A 243 -8.24 17.85 1.55
CA ASN A 243 -9.40 18.15 2.39
C ASN A 243 -10.67 17.44 1.90
N THR A 244 -10.90 17.37 0.59
CA THR A 244 -12.00 16.61 -0.01
C THR A 244 -11.86 15.12 0.31
N TYR A 245 -10.67 14.53 0.16
CA TYR A 245 -10.46 13.12 0.49
C TYR A 245 -10.71 12.82 1.98
N LEU A 246 -10.31 13.71 2.88
CA LEU A 246 -10.57 13.54 4.31
C LEU A 246 -12.08 13.60 4.65
N ASN A 247 -12.93 14.14 3.79
CA ASN A 247 -14.39 14.13 4.01
C ASN A 247 -14.99 12.73 3.86
N ASN A 248 -14.35 11.81 3.13
CA ASN A 248 -14.81 10.42 3.00
C ASN A 248 -14.93 9.72 4.36
N TYR A 249 -14.19 10.17 5.38
CA TYR A 249 -14.36 9.69 6.75
C TYR A 249 -15.80 9.88 7.26
N TYR A 250 -16.47 10.96 6.89
CA TYR A 250 -17.83 11.24 7.34
C TYR A 250 -18.89 10.49 6.53
N ASP A 251 -18.58 10.16 5.27
CA ASP A 251 -19.54 9.57 4.33
C ASP A 251 -19.50 8.04 4.31
N GLU A 252 -18.37 7.43 4.71
CA GLU A 252 -18.14 5.99 4.58
C GLU A 252 -17.89 5.30 5.92
N ALA A 253 -18.79 4.39 6.29
CA ALA A 253 -18.68 3.51 7.45
C ALA A 253 -17.32 2.77 7.51
N TYR A 254 -16.84 2.29 6.37
CA TYR A 254 -15.57 1.60 6.27
C TYR A 254 -14.38 2.51 6.62
N SER A 255 -14.42 3.78 6.19
CA SER A 255 -13.38 4.77 6.52
C SER A 255 -13.33 5.07 8.01
N GLN A 256 -14.48 5.09 8.70
CA GLN A 256 -14.56 5.24 10.15
C GLN A 256 -14.00 4.03 10.88
N ILE A 257 -14.39 2.81 10.47
CA ILE A 257 -13.85 1.57 11.04
C ILE A 257 -12.33 1.48 10.84
N ASN A 258 -11.84 1.83 9.64
CA ASN A 258 -10.42 1.80 9.35
C ASN A 258 -9.63 2.81 10.21
N TYR A 259 -10.21 3.97 10.53
CA TYR A 259 -9.60 4.93 11.44
C TYR A 259 -9.41 4.34 12.85
N TYR A 260 -10.43 3.68 13.40
CA TYR A 260 -10.30 2.95 14.66
C TYR A 260 -9.26 1.83 14.57
N TYR A 261 -9.25 1.09 13.46
CA TYR A 261 -8.29 0.02 13.24
C TYR A 261 -6.84 0.54 13.22
N VAL A 262 -6.55 1.65 12.56
CA VAL A 262 -5.19 2.24 12.51
C VAL A 262 -4.70 2.63 13.91
N ASN A 263 -5.58 3.16 14.76
CA ASN A 263 -5.25 3.53 16.14
C ASN A 263 -4.79 2.34 17.02
N GLU A 264 -5.08 1.10 16.61
CA GLU A 264 -4.58 -0.09 17.30
C GLU A 264 -3.07 -0.32 17.11
N PHE A 265 -2.47 0.29 16.08
CA PHE A 265 -1.07 0.05 15.66
C PHE A 265 -0.17 1.27 15.83
N GLU A 266 -0.75 2.46 15.80
CA GLU A 266 -0.07 3.73 15.99
C GLU A 266 -1.00 4.73 16.68
N ASP A 267 -0.45 5.71 17.38
CA ASP A 267 -1.25 6.76 17.99
C ASP A 267 -1.58 7.80 16.89
N ALA A 268 -2.65 7.58 16.12
CA ALA A 268 -3.01 8.44 14.99
C ALA A 268 -3.81 9.67 15.44
N GLU A 269 -3.56 10.80 14.79
CA GLU A 269 -4.34 12.02 15.01
C GLU A 269 -5.81 11.83 14.61
N ASP A 270 -6.73 12.49 15.30
CA ASP A 270 -8.12 12.58 14.81
C ASP A 270 -8.18 13.33 13.49
N ILE A 271 -9.24 13.06 12.72
CA ILE A 271 -9.37 13.56 11.34
C ILE A 271 -9.27 15.10 11.26
N GLU A 272 -9.77 15.82 12.27
CA GLU A 272 -9.75 17.29 12.29
C GLU A 272 -8.40 17.84 12.74
N THR A 273 -7.70 17.16 13.65
CA THR A 273 -6.30 17.47 13.99
C THR A 273 -5.38 17.23 12.80
N LEU A 274 -5.51 16.10 12.12
CA LEU A 274 -4.77 15.78 10.89
C LEU A 274 -5.01 16.85 9.83
N ARG A 275 -6.28 17.18 9.58
CA ARG A 275 -6.70 18.24 8.66
C ARG A 275 -6.06 19.58 9.00
N LYS A 276 -6.11 19.98 10.27
CA LYS A 276 -5.53 21.23 10.76
C LYS A 276 -4.01 21.25 10.54
N ASN A 277 -3.32 20.16 10.81
CA ASN A 277 -1.87 20.07 10.65
C ASN A 277 -1.44 20.07 9.19
N ILE A 278 -2.16 19.39 8.29
CA ILE A 278 -1.95 19.45 6.84
C ILE A 278 -2.17 20.87 6.31
N ASN A 279 -3.22 21.56 6.78
CA ASN A 279 -3.50 22.92 6.34
C ASN A 279 -2.44 23.94 6.80
N LYS A 280 -1.66 23.62 7.84
CA LYS A 280 -0.54 24.44 8.32
C LYS A 280 0.77 24.22 7.59
N VAL A 281 0.93 23.12 6.85
CA VAL A 281 2.13 22.84 6.05
C VAL A 281 2.45 24.05 5.17
N THR A 282 3.73 24.40 5.02
CA THR A 282 4.20 25.49 4.17
C THR A 282 4.80 24.97 2.86
N ILE A 283 4.95 25.88 1.89
CA ILE A 283 5.61 25.56 0.62
C ILE A 283 7.08 25.20 0.87
N GLU A 284 7.74 25.92 1.77
CA GLU A 284 9.14 25.69 2.13
C GLU A 284 9.35 24.28 2.70
N GLU A 285 8.46 23.82 3.58
CA GLU A 285 8.50 22.46 4.11
C GLU A 285 8.37 21.40 3.00
N VAL A 286 7.47 21.63 2.03
CA VAL A 286 7.31 20.73 0.88
C VAL A 286 8.57 20.69 0.02
N CYS A 287 9.18 21.84 -0.27
CA CYS A 287 10.42 21.90 -1.04
C CYS A 287 11.60 21.26 -0.29
N ASP A 288 11.71 21.48 1.02
CA ASP A 288 12.79 20.96 1.85
C ASP A 288 12.71 19.44 2.05
N LEU A 289 11.49 18.88 2.05
CA LEU A 289 11.28 17.44 2.14
C LEU A 289 12.05 16.66 1.05
N ASN A 290 12.24 17.25 -0.13
CA ASN A 290 12.93 16.62 -1.25
C ASN A 290 14.38 16.21 -0.91
N LYS A 291 15.03 16.91 0.04
CA LYS A 291 16.38 16.58 0.53
C LYS A 291 16.45 15.20 1.22
N LYS A 292 15.30 14.71 1.71
CA LYS A 292 15.16 13.42 2.41
C LYS A 292 14.59 12.32 1.51
N ILE A 293 14.42 12.57 0.21
CA ILE A 293 13.91 11.61 -0.76
C ILE A 293 15.08 11.16 -1.64
N SER A 294 15.36 9.85 -1.69
CA SER A 294 16.48 9.32 -2.46
C SER A 294 16.05 8.18 -3.36
N LEU A 295 16.49 8.23 -4.62
CA LEU A 295 16.24 7.17 -5.59
C LEU A 295 16.81 5.84 -5.07
N SER A 296 15.99 4.79 -5.12
CA SER A 296 16.34 3.47 -4.59
C SER A 296 16.20 2.39 -5.66
N THR A 297 15.07 2.37 -6.37
CA THR A 297 14.73 1.25 -7.26
C THR A 297 14.08 1.74 -8.54
N ILE A 298 14.47 1.16 -9.67
CA ILE A 298 13.81 1.32 -10.96
C ILE A 298 13.46 -0.08 -11.46
N TYR A 299 12.18 -0.31 -11.71
CA TYR A 299 11.70 -1.57 -12.25
C TYR A 299 10.89 -1.32 -13.52
N LEU A 300 11.27 -1.98 -14.60
CA LEU A 300 10.51 -2.01 -15.85
C LEU A 300 10.05 -3.43 -16.12
N LEU A 301 8.73 -3.62 -16.23
CA LEU A 301 8.18 -4.74 -16.96
C LEU A 301 8.00 -4.31 -18.41
N LYS A 302 8.94 -4.69 -19.27
CA LYS A 302 8.93 -4.38 -20.69
C LYS A 302 7.92 -5.26 -21.40
N GLY A 303 7.02 -4.62 -22.15
CA GLY A 303 6.13 -5.29 -23.08
C GLY A 303 6.85 -5.64 -24.37
N ASP A 304 6.84 -6.90 -24.79
CA ASP A 304 7.57 -7.36 -25.99
C ASP A 304 6.74 -7.38 -27.29
N ASN A 305 5.42 -7.17 -27.21
CA ASN A 305 4.53 -6.94 -28.36
C ASN A 305 4.43 -5.44 -28.70
#